data_AF-X1BSD9-F1
#
_entry.id   AF-X1BSD9-F1
#
_cell.length_a   1.000
_cell.length_b   1.000
_cell.length_c   1.000
_cell.angle_alpha   90.00
_cell.angle_beta   90.00
_cell.angle_gamma   90.00
#
_symmetry.space_group_name_H-M   'P 1'
#
loop_
_entity.id
_entity.type
_entity.pdbx_description
1 polymer ?
#
loop_
_entity_poly.entity_id
_entity_poly.type
_entity_poly.pdbx_seq_one_letter_code
_entity_poly.pdbx_strand_id
1 'polypeptide(L)'
;EVVRSQNYLRDDAVIFPTSTRTGNNLEEALKYLVNQIFDHYSSLLTVLRSYETNIEGLQEKLSKNPVEMRDFLNNLEIKRFIEVDRIKKTYKVKQGLKLLI
;
A
#
# COMPACT_ATOMS: atom_id res chain seq x y z
N GLU A 1 -39.29 4.43 -21.05
CA GLU A 1 -38.64 3.47 -20.15
C GLU A 1 -37.12 3.58 -20.31
N VAL A 2 -36.49 4.63 -19.76
CA VAL A 2 -35.08 5.01 -20.06
C VAL A 2 -34.16 4.90 -18.84
N VAL A 3 -34.64 4.33 -17.72
CA VAL A 3 -33.95 4.45 -16.41
C VAL A 3 -33.16 3.18 -16.03
N ARG A 4 -33.26 2.07 -16.76
CA ARG A 4 -32.65 0.79 -16.34
C ARG A 4 -31.24 0.52 -16.86
N SER A 5 -30.71 1.35 -17.76
CA SER A 5 -29.47 1.03 -18.49
C SER A 5 -28.17 1.51 -17.82
N GLN A 6 -28.23 2.19 -16.66
CA GLN A 6 -27.04 2.85 -16.07
C GLN A 6 -26.56 2.28 -14.73
N ASN A 7 -27.19 1.24 -14.17
CA ASN A 7 -26.87 0.75 -12.82
C ASN A 7 -26.39 -0.71 -12.76
N TYR A 8 -25.70 -1.19 -13.79
CA TYR A 8 -24.95 -2.45 -13.65
C TYR A 8 -23.59 -2.14 -13.06
N LEU A 9 -23.55 -2.03 -11.73
CA LEU A 9 -22.30 -2.16 -11.00
C LEU A 9 -21.73 -3.56 -11.27
N ARG A 10 -20.42 -3.65 -11.42
CA ARG A 10 -19.73 -4.94 -11.52
C ARG A 10 -19.93 -5.73 -10.22
N ASP A 11 -19.84 -7.05 -10.29
CA ASP A 11 -20.06 -7.94 -9.12
C ASP A 11 -19.07 -7.69 -7.97
N ASP A 12 -17.93 -7.06 -8.25
CA ASP A 12 -16.90 -6.69 -7.28
C ASP A 12 -17.06 -5.25 -6.73
N ALA A 13 -18.14 -4.55 -7.08
CA ALA A 13 -18.38 -3.19 -6.63
C ALA A 13 -18.73 -3.14 -5.13
N VAL A 14 -17.98 -2.34 -4.38
CA VAL A 14 -18.25 -2.07 -2.97
C VAL A 14 -18.97 -0.73 -2.83
N ILE A 15 -20.15 -0.75 -2.23
CA ILE A 15 -20.96 0.45 -1.96
C ILE A 15 -20.71 0.91 -0.53
N PHE A 16 -20.28 2.16 -0.36
CA PHE A 16 -20.12 2.78 0.95
C PHE A 16 -21.36 3.63 1.28
N PRO A 17 -21.92 3.55 2.50
CA PRO A 17 -23.05 4.36 2.90
C PRO A 17 -22.66 5.86 2.91
N THR A 18 -23.41 6.69 2.20
CA THR A 18 -23.15 8.13 2.09
C THR A 18 -23.86 8.91 3.19
N SER A 19 -23.16 9.23 4.29
CA SER A 19 -23.58 10.28 5.23
C SER A 19 -22.72 11.52 5.01
N THR A 20 -23.30 12.57 4.45
CA THR A 20 -22.63 13.88 4.23
C THR A 20 -22.43 14.66 5.52
N ARG A 21 -22.92 14.17 6.67
CA ARG A 21 -22.90 14.91 7.94
C ARG A 21 -21.61 14.73 8.75
N THR A 22 -20.84 13.66 8.51
CA THR A 22 -19.68 13.32 9.37
C THR A 22 -18.37 13.13 8.62
N GLY A 23 -18.38 12.95 7.29
CA GLY A 23 -17.15 12.67 6.52
C GLY A 23 -16.61 11.24 6.65
N ASN A 24 -17.22 10.41 7.52
CA ASN A 24 -16.84 9.02 7.75
C ASN A 24 -16.89 8.16 6.47
N ASN A 25 -17.77 8.51 5.52
CA ASN A 25 -17.88 7.82 4.24
C ASN A 25 -16.58 7.90 3.42
N LEU A 26 -15.90 9.05 3.43
CA LEU A 26 -14.62 9.22 2.75
C LEU A 26 -13.52 8.47 3.51
N GLU A 27 -13.54 8.52 4.84
CA GLU A 27 -12.57 7.81 5.67
C GLU A 27 -12.64 6.29 5.47
N GLU A 28 -13.85 5.71 5.50
CA GLU A 28 -14.06 4.27 5.29
C GLU A 28 -13.66 3.85 3.87
N ALA A 29 -14.02 4.63 2.86
CA ALA A 29 -13.62 4.36 1.48
C ALA A 29 -12.09 4.42 1.30
N LEU A 30 -11.43 5.43 1.88
CA LEU A 30 -9.97 5.54 1.86
C LEU A 30 -9.29 4.41 2.63
N LYS A 31 -9.80 4.04 3.82
CA LYS A 31 -9.33 2.89 4.60
C LYS A 31 -9.44 1.60 3.80
N TYR A 32 -10.58 1.36 3.14
CA TYR A 32 -10.79 0.19 2.29
C TYR A 32 -9.79 0.13 1.14
N LEU A 33 -9.65 1.22 0.37
CA LEU A 33 -8.72 1.29 -0.76
C LEU A 33 -7.27 1.09 -0.34
N VAL A 34 -6.84 1.72 0.76
CA VAL A 34 -5.49 1.54 1.29
C VAL A 34 -5.26 0.10 1.70
N ASN A 35 -6.21 -0.53 2.40
CA ASN A 35 -6.07 -1.93 2.79
C ASN A 35 -6.00 -2.87 1.59
N GLN A 36 -6.83 -2.67 0.55
CA GLN A 36 -6.76 -3.44 -0.70
C GLN A 36 -5.38 -3.34 -1.37
N ILE A 37 -4.80 -2.13 -1.41
CA ILE A 37 -3.44 -1.92 -1.92
C ILE A 37 -2.43 -2.71 -1.07
N PHE A 38 -2.49 -2.59 0.25
CA PHE A 38 -1.56 -3.32 1.14
C PHE A 38 -1.71 -4.84 1.06
N ASP A 39 -2.93 -5.35 0.91
CA ASP A 39 -3.21 -6.78 0.75
C ASP A 39 -2.66 -7.29 -0.60
N HIS A 40 -2.83 -6.53 -1.69
CA HIS A 40 -2.23 -6.86 -2.99
C HIS A 40 -0.70 -6.96 -2.94
N TYR A 41 -0.05 -6.08 -2.16
CA TYR A 41 1.41 -6.08 -1.97
C TYR A 41 1.89 -6.92 -0.78
N SER A 42 1.01 -7.68 -0.11
CA SER A 42 1.32 -8.40 1.14
C SER A 42 2.56 -9.31 1.05
N SER A 43 2.69 -10.06 -0.04
CA SER A 43 3.86 -10.92 -0.29
C SER A 43 5.16 -10.12 -0.36
N LEU A 44 5.16 -9.00 -1.10
CA LEU A 44 6.32 -8.12 -1.21
C LEU A 44 6.66 -7.48 0.16
N LEU A 45 5.65 -6.98 0.87
CA LEU A 45 5.83 -6.36 2.18
C LEU A 45 6.37 -7.35 3.21
N THR A 46 6.01 -8.63 3.11
CA THR A 46 6.55 -9.70 3.96
C THR A 46 8.04 -9.91 3.70
N VAL A 47 8.46 -9.95 2.44
CA VAL A 47 9.89 -10.01 2.08
C VAL A 47 10.61 -8.76 2.59
N LEU A 48 10.07 -7.57 2.37
CA LEU A 48 10.69 -6.33 2.83
C LEU A 48 10.89 -6.33 4.36
N ARG A 49 9.92 -6.83 5.13
CA ARG A 49 10.04 -6.93 6.60
C ARG A 49 11.19 -7.81 7.06
N SER A 50 11.53 -8.87 6.32
CA SER A 50 12.66 -9.75 6.71
C SER A 50 14.03 -9.12 6.43
N TYR A 51 14.10 -7.98 5.73
CA TYR A 51 15.36 -7.34 5.33
C TYR A 51 15.44 -5.85 5.72
N GLU A 52 14.63 -5.38 6.69
CA GLU A 52 14.61 -3.97 7.13
C GLU A 52 16.00 -3.43 7.52
N THR A 53 16.83 -4.29 8.12
CA THR A 53 18.21 -3.96 8.54
C THR A 53 19.28 -4.53 7.61
N ASN A 54 18.90 -5.16 6.50
CA ASN A 54 19.83 -5.85 5.59
C ASN A 54 19.49 -5.56 4.12
N ILE A 55 19.81 -4.34 3.66
CA ILE A 55 19.58 -3.90 2.28
C ILE A 55 20.39 -4.75 1.29
N GLU A 56 21.61 -5.15 1.65
CA GLU A 56 22.47 -5.99 0.80
C GLU A 56 21.84 -7.37 0.56
N GLY A 57 21.32 -8.00 1.61
CA GLY A 57 20.58 -9.27 1.49
C GLY A 57 19.28 -9.12 0.68
N LEU A 58 18.59 -7.99 0.77
CA LEU A 58 17.44 -7.70 -0.10
C LEU A 58 17.88 -7.56 -1.57
N GLN A 59 19.03 -6.94 -1.80
CA GLN A 59 19.60 -6.73 -3.13
C GLN A 59 19.89 -8.05 -3.83
N GLU A 60 20.51 -8.98 -3.12
CA GLU A 60 20.73 -10.33 -3.61
C GLU A 60 19.41 -11.07 -3.83
N LYS A 61 18.47 -10.99 -2.87
CA LYS A 61 17.18 -11.68 -2.97
C LYS A 61 16.34 -11.23 -4.17
N LEU A 62 16.40 -9.96 -4.53
CA LEU A 62 15.67 -9.36 -5.65
C LEU A 62 16.50 -9.30 -6.94
N SER A 63 17.74 -9.80 -6.93
CA SER A 63 18.68 -9.76 -8.05
C SER A 63 18.81 -8.36 -8.67
N LYS A 64 18.91 -7.33 -7.83
CA LYS A 64 19.06 -5.93 -8.27
C LYS A 64 20.49 -5.46 -8.14
N ASN A 65 20.91 -4.53 -8.99
CA ASN A 65 22.16 -3.81 -8.74
C ASN A 65 21.97 -2.67 -7.72
N PRO A 66 23.04 -2.03 -7.20
CA PRO A 66 22.92 -0.97 -6.19
C PRO A 66 22.10 0.25 -6.63
N VAL A 67 22.14 0.60 -7.92
CA VAL A 67 21.39 1.74 -8.47
C VAL A 67 19.90 1.39 -8.54
N GLU A 68 19.57 0.23 -9.08
CA GLU A 68 18.22 -0.30 -9.14
C GLU A 68 17.60 -0.48 -7.75
N MET A 69 18.40 -0.91 -6.77
CA MET A 69 17.94 -1.05 -5.39
C MET A 69 17.61 0.31 -4.77
N ARG A 70 18.46 1.32 -5.00
CA ARG A 70 18.19 2.69 -4.56
C ARG A 70 16.90 3.23 -5.16
N ASP A 71 16.71 3.07 -6.46
CA ASP A 71 15.49 3.53 -7.15
C ASP A 71 14.26 2.77 -6.68
N PHE A 72 14.40 1.47 -6.43
CA PHE A 72 13.33 0.65 -5.86
C PHE A 72 12.91 1.13 -4.47
N LEU A 73 13.85 1.35 -3.55
CA LEU A 73 13.55 1.84 -2.20
C LEU A 73 12.97 3.26 -2.23
N ASN A 74 13.48 4.15 -3.10
CA ASN A 74 12.91 5.49 -3.28
C ASN A 74 11.46 5.41 -3.79
N ASN A 75 11.17 4.54 -4.74
CA ASN A 75 9.81 4.34 -5.25
C ASN A 75 8.86 3.83 -4.16
N LEU A 76 9.32 2.91 -3.30
CA LEU A 76 8.53 2.42 -2.17
C LEU A 76 8.29 3.50 -1.11
N GLU A 77 9.28 4.36 -0.87
CA GLU A 77 9.18 5.49 0.06
C GLU A 77 8.18 6.54 -0.45
N ILE A 78 8.24 6.91 -1.74
CA ILE A 78 7.28 7.81 -2.40
C ILE A 78 5.86 7.26 -2.31
N LYS A 79 5.71 5.95 -2.52
CA LYS A 79 4.42 5.24 -2.39
C LYS A 79 4.00 5.00 -0.93
N ARG A 80 4.79 5.46 0.04
CA ARG A 80 4.53 5.35 1.49
C ARG A 80 4.42 3.91 2.01
N PHE A 81 5.02 2.94 1.32
CA PHE A 81 5.12 1.57 1.83
C PHE A 81 6.23 1.42 2.88
N ILE A 82 7.28 2.23 2.76
CA ILE A 82 8.44 2.18 3.66
C ILE A 82 8.85 3.60 4.09
N GLU A 83 9.75 3.66 5.06
CA GLU A 83 10.48 4.85 5.46
C GLU A 83 11.97 4.52 5.52
N VAL A 84 12.81 5.29 4.82
CA VAL A 84 14.24 4.98 4.67
C VAL A 84 15.07 5.84 5.63
N ASP A 85 15.84 5.18 6.49
CA ASP A 85 16.90 5.80 7.28
C ASP A 85 18.21 5.80 6.48
N ARG A 86 18.52 6.95 5.87
CA ARG A 86 19.71 7.13 5.03
C ARG A 86 21.01 7.15 5.84
N ILE A 87 20.95 7.47 7.13
CA ILE A 87 22.13 7.53 8.02
C ILE A 87 22.51 6.11 8.40
N LYS A 88 21.53 5.32 8.83
CA LYS A 88 21.76 3.92 9.25
C LYS A 88 21.76 2.93 8.08
N LYS A 89 21.40 3.37 6.88
CA LYS A 89 21.21 2.52 5.69
C LYS A 89 20.23 1.37 5.97
N THR A 90 19.12 1.70 6.61
CA THR A 90 18.03 0.77 6.92
C THR A 90 16.71 1.34 6.43
N TYR A 91 15.66 0.53 6.38
CA TYR A 91 14.30 1.03 6.13
C TYR A 91 13.32 0.31 7.03
N LYS A 92 12.14 0.91 7.23
CA LYS A 92 11.06 0.31 8.00
C LYS A 92 9.81 0.20 7.13
N VAL A 93 9.22 -0.98 7.08
CA VAL A 93 7.96 -1.21 6.37
C VAL A 93 6.81 -0.63 7.19
N LYS A 94 6.02 0.24 6.57
CA LYS A 94 4.83 0.77 7.22
C LYS A 94 3.80 -0.34 7.36
N GLN A 95 3.13 -0.37 8.50
CA GLN A 95 1.94 -1.20 8.63
C GLN A 95 0.82 -0.46 7.88
N GLY A 96 0.07 -1.18 7.04
CA GLY A 96 -1.15 -0.61 6.45
C GLY A 96 -2.09 -0.09 7.56
N LEU A 97 -3.07 0.73 7.22
CA LEU A 97 -3.98 1.40 8.17
C LEU A 97 -4.89 0.44 8.97
N LYS A 98 -4.56 -0.85 9.04
CA LYS A 98 -5.25 -1.90 9.81
C LYS A 98 -5.35 -1.61 11.31
N LEU A 99 -4.61 -0.61 11.83
CA LEU A 99 -4.59 -0.22 13.24
C LEU A 99 -5.18 1.18 13.52
N LEU A 100 -5.78 1.87 12.56
CA LEU A 100 -6.60 3.06 12.86
C LEU A 100 -8.01 2.61 13.28
N ILE A 101 -8.05 1.97 14.46
CA ILE A 101 -9.26 1.79 15.28
C ILE A 101 -9.63 3.14 15.88
#